data_AF-A0AA96MLV3-F1
#
_entry.id   AF-A0AA96MLV3-F1
#
_cell.length_a   1.000
_cell.length_b   1.000
_cell.length_c   1.000
_cell.angle_alpha   90.00
_cell.angle_beta   90.00
_cell.angle_gamma   90.00
#
_symmetry.space_group_name_H-M   'P 1'
#
loop_
_entity.id
_entity.type
_entity.pdbx_description
1 polymer ?
#
loop_
_entity_poly.entity_id
_entity_poly.type
_entity_poly.pdbx_seq_one_letter_code
_entity_poly.pdbx_strand_id
1 'polypeptide(L)'
;MKKLKQQAPSLALQKVKPKFPVYNLLKIDVRETTIDEVMPTHLYFYVDSRFTPAQLSRIRLILMQAVFFWSDYYEQMDNKGTSDLAKNVNLYARFNLSPVAIDEKLANGRVATDVMMSIITQIFQSNGFQRAGKSYIKYKIPAKGTKKHFTISAVDGGEDLEQATLTVTINPQSLDRKDLGDVTLTGSLFHAWLHRIGYRHPASKYTSYFMVEAALSIMRATADKTSGTKDSLFIKYLD
;
A
#
# COMPACT_ATOMS: atom_id res chain seq x y z
N MET A 1 15.44 -44.90 -55.50
CA MET A 1 16.14 -44.18 -54.42
C MET A 1 15.18 -43.21 -53.73
N LYS A 2 14.64 -43.56 -52.55
CA LYS A 2 13.78 -42.68 -51.73
C LYS A 2 14.67 -41.86 -50.78
N LYS A 3 14.67 -40.54 -50.92
CA LYS A 3 15.33 -39.63 -49.95
C LYS A 3 14.46 -39.54 -48.69
N LEU A 4 14.92 -40.15 -47.60
CA LEU A 4 14.40 -39.92 -46.25
C LEU A 4 14.87 -38.52 -45.78
N LYS A 5 13.94 -37.57 -45.69
CA LYS A 5 14.16 -36.31 -44.96
C LYS A 5 14.00 -36.61 -43.47
N GLN A 6 15.09 -36.68 -42.74
CA GLN A 6 15.08 -36.58 -41.28
C GLN A 6 14.73 -35.15 -40.89
N GLN A 7 13.52 -34.92 -40.38
CA GLN A 7 13.19 -33.74 -39.61
C GLN A 7 13.74 -33.93 -38.19
N ALA A 8 14.69 -33.10 -37.80
CA ALA A 8 15.12 -33.01 -36.41
C ALA A 8 13.98 -32.40 -35.56
N PRO A 9 13.65 -32.98 -34.40
CA PRO A 9 12.67 -32.38 -33.50
C PRO A 9 13.24 -31.09 -32.91
N SER A 10 12.55 -29.97 -33.16
CA SER A 10 12.78 -28.69 -32.50
C SER A 10 12.57 -28.86 -30.99
N LEU A 11 13.66 -28.89 -30.24
CA LEU A 11 13.67 -28.73 -28.79
C LEU A 11 13.18 -27.32 -28.46
N ALA A 12 11.86 -27.18 -28.28
CA ALA A 12 11.30 -26.03 -27.61
C ALA A 12 11.90 -25.97 -26.20
N LEU A 13 12.79 -25.00 -25.97
CA LEU A 13 13.31 -24.64 -24.66
C LEU A 13 12.11 -24.36 -23.74
N GLN A 14 11.71 -25.36 -22.95
CA GLN A 14 10.83 -25.14 -21.81
C GLN A 14 11.57 -24.15 -20.90
N LYS A 15 11.11 -22.90 -20.86
CA LYS A 15 11.58 -21.91 -19.89
C LYS A 15 11.30 -22.45 -18.50
N VAL A 16 12.32 -23.02 -17.87
CA VAL A 16 12.28 -23.44 -16.47
C VAL A 16 11.97 -22.19 -15.66
N LYS A 17 10.81 -22.16 -15.00
CA LYS A 17 10.46 -21.06 -14.10
C LYS A 17 11.47 -21.07 -12.94
N PRO A 18 12.10 -19.94 -12.60
CA PRO A 18 13.08 -19.90 -11.52
C PRO A 18 12.45 -20.35 -10.20
N LYS A 19 13.21 -21.13 -9.43
CA LYS A 19 12.82 -21.69 -8.13
C LYS A 19 12.55 -20.61 -7.07
N PHE A 20 13.07 -19.40 -7.28
CA PHE A 20 12.92 -18.24 -6.40
C PHE A 20 12.39 -17.04 -7.19
N PRO A 21 11.59 -16.15 -6.56
CA PRO A 21 11.15 -14.93 -7.19
C PRO A 21 12.34 -14.03 -7.54
N VAL A 22 12.40 -13.56 -8.77
CA VAL A 22 13.33 -12.53 -9.23
C VAL A 22 12.68 -11.17 -9.00
N TYR A 23 13.42 -10.20 -8.48
CA TYR A 23 12.91 -8.86 -8.20
C TYR A 23 13.65 -7.80 -9.03
N ASN A 24 12.88 -6.85 -9.55
CA ASN A 24 13.38 -5.68 -10.29
C ASN A 24 13.28 -4.44 -9.41
N LEU A 25 14.28 -3.55 -9.47
CA LEU A 25 14.24 -2.29 -8.74
C LEU A 25 13.30 -1.31 -9.43
N LEU A 26 12.33 -0.80 -8.67
CA LEU A 26 11.48 0.33 -9.01
C LEU A 26 11.85 1.50 -8.10
N LYS A 27 12.03 2.68 -8.70
CA LYS A 27 12.21 3.94 -7.99
C LYS A 27 10.97 4.81 -8.14
N ILE A 28 10.56 5.46 -7.05
CA ILE A 28 9.42 6.38 -7.01
C ILE A 28 9.95 7.71 -6.49
N ASP A 29 9.71 8.78 -7.23
CA ASP A 29 10.16 10.12 -6.82
C ASP A 29 9.40 10.55 -5.57
N VAL A 30 10.13 11.14 -4.62
CA VAL A 30 9.53 11.80 -3.46
C VAL A 30 9.27 13.24 -3.84
N ARG A 31 8.02 13.67 -3.72
CA ARG A 31 7.64 15.06 -3.98
C ARG A 31 8.18 15.96 -2.87
N GLU A 32 8.79 17.08 -3.24
CA GLU A 32 9.13 18.13 -2.28
C GLU A 32 7.85 18.65 -1.61
N THR A 33 7.90 18.85 -0.30
CA THR A 33 6.77 19.30 0.50
C THR A 33 7.26 20.11 1.69
N THR A 34 6.34 20.82 2.34
CA THR A 34 6.60 21.70 3.48
C THR A 34 6.79 20.88 4.76
N ILE A 35 7.99 20.29 4.89
CA ILE A 35 8.45 19.63 6.12
C ILE A 35 9.85 20.09 6.44
N ASP A 36 10.17 20.17 7.74
CA ASP A 36 11.48 20.63 8.20
C ASP A 36 12.56 19.55 8.01
N GLU A 37 12.16 18.28 7.96
CA GLU A 37 13.09 17.17 7.83
C GLU A 37 13.58 16.96 6.39
N VAL A 38 14.85 16.60 6.26
CA VAL A 38 15.45 16.27 4.95
C VAL A 38 14.80 15.01 4.39
N MET A 39 14.29 15.08 3.16
CA MET A 39 13.71 13.95 2.45
C MET A 39 14.65 13.40 1.37
N PRO A 40 14.65 12.07 1.14
CA PRO A 40 15.34 11.48 0.01
C PRO A 40 14.63 11.86 -1.29
N THR A 41 15.34 11.87 -2.41
CA THR A 41 14.75 12.16 -3.74
C THR A 41 13.92 10.99 -4.29
N HIS A 42 14.19 9.77 -3.84
CA HIS A 42 13.51 8.56 -4.32
C HIS A 42 13.24 7.57 -3.19
N LEU A 43 12.13 6.85 -3.30
CA LEU A 43 11.85 5.59 -2.61
C LEU A 43 12.21 4.39 -3.50
N TYR A 44 12.65 3.30 -2.87
CA TYR A 44 13.16 2.11 -3.53
C TYR A 44 12.30 0.88 -3.20
N PHE A 45 11.83 0.21 -4.25
CA PHE A 45 10.99 -0.99 -4.16
C PHE A 45 11.55 -2.12 -5.01
N TYR A 46 11.67 -3.31 -4.43
CA TYR A 46 12.03 -4.53 -5.13
C TYR A 46 10.75 -5.24 -5.56
N VAL A 47 10.40 -5.14 -6.84
CA VAL A 47 9.12 -5.60 -7.39
C VAL A 47 9.28 -6.97 -8.04
N ASP A 48 8.40 -7.90 -7.68
CA ASP A 48 8.42 -9.27 -8.22
C ASP A 48 8.27 -9.26 -9.75
N SER A 49 9.21 -9.90 -10.44
CA SER A 49 9.27 -9.97 -11.91
C SER A 49 8.09 -10.70 -12.56
N ARG A 50 7.23 -11.36 -11.79
CA ARG A 50 6.01 -12.01 -12.29
C ARG A 50 4.89 -11.05 -12.65
N PHE A 51 4.93 -9.79 -12.19
CA PHE A 51 3.97 -8.78 -12.62
C PHE A 51 4.14 -8.47 -14.12
N THR A 52 3.02 -8.34 -14.84
CA THR A 52 3.05 -7.91 -16.24
C THR A 52 3.47 -6.43 -16.36
N PRO A 53 3.91 -5.95 -17.54
CA PRO A 53 4.23 -4.54 -17.73
C PRO A 53 3.06 -3.59 -17.40
N ALA A 54 1.83 -3.99 -17.70
CA ALA A 54 0.63 -3.22 -17.35
C ALA A 54 0.42 -3.17 -15.83
N GLN A 55 0.58 -4.30 -15.14
CA GLN A 55 0.51 -4.36 -13.68
C GLN A 55 1.62 -3.55 -13.02
N LEU A 56 2.84 -3.58 -13.56
CA LEU A 56 3.97 -2.78 -13.07
C LEU A 56 3.71 -1.28 -13.23
N SER A 57 3.17 -0.87 -14.38
CA SER A 57 2.77 0.53 -14.61
C SER A 57 1.73 0.96 -13.58
N ARG A 58 0.78 0.08 -13.27
CA ARG A 58 -0.25 0.33 -12.28
C ARG A 58 0.30 0.39 -10.85
N ILE A 59 1.22 -0.50 -10.47
CA ILE A 59 1.94 -0.44 -9.19
C ILE A 59 2.66 0.90 -9.05
N ARG A 60 3.35 1.36 -10.10
CA ARG A 60 4.02 2.67 -10.10
C ARG A 60 3.02 3.80 -9.85
N LEU A 61 1.86 3.81 -10.53
CA LEU A 61 0.82 4.82 -10.33
C LEU A 61 0.28 4.84 -8.89
N ILE A 62 0.00 3.67 -8.31
CA ILE A 62 -0.50 3.56 -6.93
C ILE A 62 0.55 4.07 -5.93
N LEU A 63 1.83 3.75 -6.12
CA LEU A 63 2.91 4.24 -5.26
C LEU A 63 3.10 5.75 -5.39
N MET A 64 3.07 6.29 -6.62
CA MET A 64 3.12 7.74 -6.86
C MET A 64 1.94 8.47 -6.20
N GLN A 65 0.72 7.91 -6.29
CA GLN A 65 -0.44 8.46 -5.59
C GLN A 65 -0.29 8.40 -4.08
N ALA A 66 0.34 7.35 -3.54
CA ALA A 66 0.58 7.27 -2.11
C ALA A 66 1.53 8.37 -1.62
N VAL A 67 2.61 8.62 -2.37
CA VAL A 67 3.51 9.77 -2.12
C VAL A 67 2.76 11.09 -2.27
N PHE A 68 1.86 11.21 -3.26
CA PHE A 68 1.03 12.41 -3.44
C PHE A 68 0.17 12.68 -2.20
N PHE A 69 -0.59 11.70 -1.69
CA PHE A 69 -1.42 11.88 -0.48
C PHE A 69 -0.58 12.24 0.75
N TRP A 70 0.62 11.68 0.87
CA TRP A 70 1.57 12.06 1.92
C TRP A 70 2.01 13.52 1.79
N SER A 71 2.44 13.97 0.61
CA SER A 71 2.86 15.37 0.40
C SER A 71 1.70 16.35 0.54
N ASP A 72 0.52 16.00 0.03
CA ASP A 72 -0.70 16.83 0.09
C ASP A 72 -1.18 17.00 1.53
N TYR A 73 -1.02 15.97 2.37
CA TYR A 73 -1.26 16.10 3.81
C TYR A 73 -0.41 17.22 4.42
N TYR A 74 0.89 17.25 4.17
CA TYR A 74 1.79 18.26 4.75
C TYR A 74 1.57 19.65 4.17
N GLU A 75 1.36 19.76 2.86
CA GLU A 75 0.99 21.02 2.21
C GLU A 75 -0.31 21.60 2.82
N GLN A 76 -1.30 20.76 3.12
CA GLN A 76 -2.53 21.21 3.78
C GLN A 76 -2.33 21.56 5.25
N MET A 77 -1.49 20.84 5.97
CA MET A 77 -1.15 21.18 7.36
C MET A 77 -0.48 22.56 7.44
N ASP A 78 0.44 22.85 6.54
CA ASP A 78 1.12 24.15 6.46
C ASP A 78 0.13 25.27 6.08
N ASN A 79 -0.65 25.08 5.01
CA ASN A 79 -1.54 26.12 4.49
C ASN A 79 -2.77 26.42 5.36
N LYS A 80 -3.36 25.41 6.01
CA LYS A 80 -4.65 25.56 6.73
C LYS A 80 -4.69 24.93 8.13
N GLY A 81 -3.57 24.40 8.65
CA GLY A 81 -3.47 23.82 10.00
C GLY A 81 -4.15 22.45 10.19
N THR A 82 -4.74 21.90 9.13
CA THR A 82 -5.43 20.59 9.16
C THR A 82 -5.58 20.04 7.73
N SER A 83 -5.28 18.77 7.51
CA SER A 83 -5.55 18.12 6.23
C SER A 83 -6.99 17.60 6.12
N ASP A 84 -7.51 17.49 4.90
CA ASP A 84 -8.84 16.93 4.65
C ASP A 84 -8.89 15.43 5.00
N LEU A 85 -7.76 14.72 4.85
CA LEU A 85 -7.60 13.37 5.38
C LEU A 85 -7.82 13.35 6.90
N ALA A 86 -7.13 14.21 7.66
CA ALA A 86 -7.24 14.26 9.11
C ALA A 86 -8.66 14.64 9.55
N LYS A 87 -9.31 15.58 8.85
CA LYS A 87 -10.72 15.93 9.10
C LYS A 87 -11.64 14.72 8.91
N ASN A 88 -11.55 14.05 7.76
CA ASN A 88 -12.41 12.91 7.45
C ASN A 88 -12.22 11.76 8.44
N VAL A 89 -10.96 11.43 8.75
CA VAL A 89 -10.65 10.37 9.72
C VAL A 89 -11.14 10.74 11.12
N ASN A 90 -11.02 12.00 11.53
CA ASN A 90 -11.56 12.48 12.80
C ASN A 90 -13.09 12.32 12.87
N LEU A 91 -13.81 12.51 11.77
CA LEU A 91 -15.26 12.33 11.71
C LEU A 91 -15.69 10.88 11.93
N TYR A 92 -14.92 9.89 11.48
CA TYR A 92 -15.40 8.51 11.42
C TYR A 92 -14.63 7.50 12.29
N ALA A 93 -13.35 7.72 12.57
CA ALA A 93 -12.53 6.83 13.38
C ALA A 93 -12.78 7.01 14.88
N ARG A 94 -12.97 5.89 15.60
CA ARG A 94 -13.25 5.84 17.04
C ARG A 94 -12.42 4.80 17.79
N PHE A 95 -11.92 3.78 17.09
CA PHE A 95 -11.25 2.64 17.70
C PHE A 95 -9.83 2.46 17.17
N ASN A 96 -8.96 1.92 18.04
CA ASN A 96 -7.55 1.63 17.77
C ASN A 96 -6.81 2.80 17.11
N LEU A 97 -6.94 3.97 17.73
CA LEU A 97 -6.35 5.22 17.27
C LEU A 97 -4.82 5.24 17.40
N SER A 98 -4.23 4.41 18.28
CA SER A 98 -2.78 4.27 18.44
C SER A 98 -2.27 3.00 17.75
N PRO A 99 -1.09 3.05 17.11
CA PRO A 99 -0.40 1.83 16.70
C PRO A 99 0.17 1.09 17.92
N VAL A 100 0.44 -0.20 17.79
CA VAL A 100 0.97 -1.05 18.89
C VAL A 100 2.28 -0.52 19.48
N ALA A 101 3.10 0.18 18.71
CA ALA A 101 4.36 0.75 19.19
C ALA A 101 4.19 1.99 20.11
N ILE A 102 2.98 2.52 20.23
CA ILE A 102 2.69 3.71 21.03
C ILE A 102 1.67 3.34 22.12
N ASP A 103 2.15 3.25 23.36
CA ASP A 103 1.32 2.92 24.52
C ASP A 103 0.29 4.01 24.84
N GLU A 104 0.59 5.26 24.49
CA GLU A 104 -0.29 6.38 24.73
C GLU A 104 -1.56 6.29 23.88
N LYS A 105 -2.71 6.48 24.52
CA LYS A 105 -4.00 6.56 23.82
C LYS A 105 -4.13 7.91 23.12
N LEU A 106 -4.17 7.88 21.79
CA LEU A 106 -4.40 9.09 21.01
C LEU A 106 -5.86 9.54 21.15
N ALA A 107 -6.06 10.84 21.33
CA ALA A 107 -7.34 11.41 21.75
C ALA A 107 -8.45 11.29 20.68
N ASN A 108 -8.11 11.36 19.40
CA ASN A 108 -9.06 11.34 18.30
C ASN A 108 -8.41 10.98 16.95
N GLY A 109 -9.23 10.86 15.90
CA GLY A 109 -8.78 10.48 14.56
C GLY A 109 -7.86 11.50 13.90
N ARG A 110 -7.96 12.78 14.23
CA ARG A 110 -7.00 13.80 13.74
C ARG A 110 -5.61 13.52 14.28
N VAL A 111 -5.47 13.44 15.61
CA VAL A 111 -4.17 13.15 16.26
C VAL A 111 -3.58 11.83 15.75
N ALA A 112 -4.40 10.81 15.58
CA ALA A 112 -3.98 9.54 15.00
C ALA A 112 -3.48 9.65 13.56
N THR A 113 -4.10 10.52 12.75
CA THR A 113 -3.65 10.81 11.37
C THR A 113 -2.30 11.50 11.38
N ASP A 114 -2.09 12.45 12.29
CA ASP A 114 -0.82 13.16 12.41
C ASP A 114 0.32 12.21 12.79
N VAL A 115 0.08 11.33 13.76
CA VAL A 115 1.02 10.27 14.15
C VAL A 115 1.30 9.30 13.00
N MET A 116 0.25 8.84 12.31
CA MET A 116 0.38 7.97 11.13
C MET A 116 1.28 8.61 10.07
N MET A 117 1.07 9.89 9.74
CA MET A 117 1.86 10.58 8.72
C MET A 117 3.30 10.80 9.15
N SER A 118 3.54 11.13 10.42
CA SER A 118 4.90 11.20 10.97
C SER A 118 5.65 9.87 10.84
N ILE A 119 4.99 8.74 11.18
CA ILE A 119 5.60 7.41 11.04
C ILE A 119 5.87 7.09 9.57
N ILE A 120 4.94 7.40 8.66
CA ILE A 120 5.15 7.20 7.21
C ILE A 120 6.34 8.03 6.71
N THR A 121 6.49 9.29 7.16
CA THR A 121 7.64 10.15 6.83
C THR A 121 8.96 9.50 7.26
N GLN A 122 9.03 8.99 8.49
CA GLN A 122 10.23 8.30 8.98
C GLN A 122 10.55 7.06 8.13
N ILE A 123 9.54 6.28 7.76
CA ILE A 123 9.74 5.10 6.90
C ILE A 123 10.15 5.50 5.48
N PHE A 124 9.60 6.59 4.93
CA PHE A 124 10.01 7.13 3.63
C PHE A 124 11.48 7.56 3.66
N GLN A 125 11.91 8.27 4.71
CA GLN A 125 13.31 8.62 4.89
C GLN A 125 14.20 7.38 5.01
N SER A 126 13.83 6.42 5.87
CA SER A 126 14.61 5.20 6.08
C SER A 126 14.66 4.31 4.83
N ASN A 127 13.60 4.27 4.04
CA ASN A 127 13.59 3.59 2.74
C ASN A 127 14.46 4.32 1.70
N GLY A 128 14.25 5.63 1.51
CA GLY A 128 14.90 6.38 0.45
C GLY A 128 16.38 6.67 0.71
N PHE A 129 16.78 6.84 1.97
CA PHE A 129 18.19 6.85 2.36
C PHE A 129 18.78 5.44 2.50
N GLN A 130 17.99 4.39 2.25
CA GLN A 130 18.40 2.99 2.30
C GLN A 130 19.00 2.58 3.66
N ARG A 131 18.43 3.11 4.75
CA ARG A 131 18.81 2.82 6.14
C ARG A 131 18.05 1.64 6.73
N ALA A 132 16.83 1.38 6.24
CA ALA A 132 16.00 0.25 6.66
C ALA A 132 16.14 -0.97 5.72
N GLY A 133 15.54 -2.09 6.14
CA GLY A 133 15.39 -3.27 5.29
C GLY A 133 14.73 -2.97 3.94
N LYS A 134 15.10 -3.73 2.91
CA LYS A 134 14.55 -3.59 1.56
C LYS A 134 13.01 -3.69 1.58
N SER A 135 12.34 -2.79 0.86
CA SER A 135 10.89 -2.84 0.68
C SER A 135 10.54 -3.65 -0.56
N TYR A 136 9.73 -4.68 -0.40
CA TYR A 136 9.37 -5.60 -1.49
C TYR A 136 7.90 -5.45 -1.91
N ILE A 137 7.63 -5.51 -3.21
CA ILE A 137 6.29 -5.67 -3.76
C ILE A 137 6.17 -7.12 -4.22
N LYS A 138 5.55 -7.95 -3.38
CA LYS A 138 5.47 -9.40 -3.58
C LYS A 138 4.24 -9.76 -4.42
N TYR A 139 4.41 -10.74 -5.31
CA TYR A 139 3.31 -11.31 -6.08
C TYR A 139 2.70 -12.50 -5.36
N LYS A 140 1.37 -12.50 -5.16
CA LYS A 140 0.64 -13.68 -4.67
C LYS A 140 -0.79 -13.68 -5.18
N ILE A 141 -1.17 -14.76 -5.87
CA ILE A 141 -2.58 -15.06 -6.15
C ILE A 141 -3.14 -15.83 -4.94
N PRO A 142 -4.29 -15.43 -4.36
CA PRO A 142 -4.96 -16.21 -3.34
C PRO A 142 -5.25 -17.64 -3.82
N ALA A 143 -5.08 -18.63 -2.95
CA ALA A 143 -5.34 -20.02 -3.32
C ALA A 143 -6.83 -20.22 -3.67
N LYS A 144 -7.11 -20.97 -4.73
CA LYS A 144 -8.50 -21.29 -5.11
C LYS A 144 -9.20 -21.98 -3.94
N GLY A 145 -10.43 -21.56 -3.63
CA GLY A 145 -11.23 -22.12 -2.54
C GLY A 145 -10.95 -21.56 -1.14
N THR A 146 -9.99 -20.64 -0.98
CA THR A 146 -9.83 -19.94 0.31
C THR A 146 -10.79 -18.77 0.41
N LYS A 147 -11.41 -18.57 1.59
CA LYS A 147 -12.23 -17.38 1.89
C LYS A 147 -11.41 -16.07 1.94
N LYS A 148 -10.08 -16.18 2.01
CA LYS A 148 -9.18 -15.02 2.10
C LYS A 148 -8.98 -14.40 0.72
N HIS A 149 -9.76 -13.39 0.42
CA HIS A 149 -9.57 -12.49 -0.71
C HIS A 149 -8.89 -11.23 -0.21
N PHE A 150 -7.76 -10.85 -0.81
CA PHE A 150 -7.10 -9.58 -0.53
C PHE A 150 -6.78 -8.87 -1.84
N THR A 151 -6.70 -7.54 -1.79
CA THR A 151 -6.20 -6.73 -2.91
C THR A 151 -4.72 -6.42 -2.72
N ILE A 152 -4.39 -5.76 -1.61
CA ILE A 152 -3.02 -5.50 -1.15
C ILE A 152 -3.01 -5.84 0.34
N SER A 153 -2.03 -6.61 0.78
CA SER A 153 -1.88 -7.01 2.20
C SER A 153 -0.45 -6.80 2.66
N ALA A 154 -0.27 -6.58 3.95
CA ALA A 154 1.04 -6.64 4.58
C ALA A 154 1.01 -7.60 5.76
N VAL A 155 2.19 -8.00 6.21
CA VAL A 155 2.31 -8.65 7.52
C VAL A 155 2.31 -7.56 8.57
N ASP A 156 1.42 -7.73 9.54
CA ASP A 156 1.36 -7.00 10.80
C ASP A 156 2.77 -6.69 11.35
N GLY A 157 3.08 -5.40 11.53
CA GLY A 157 4.34 -4.96 12.13
C GLY A 157 4.29 -4.92 13.66
N GLY A 158 5.45 -5.01 14.31
CA GLY A 158 5.55 -5.01 15.78
C GLY A 158 5.75 -3.62 16.38
N GLU A 159 6.33 -3.60 17.57
CA GLU A 159 6.70 -2.40 18.32
C GLU A 159 7.90 -1.64 17.71
N ASP A 160 8.69 -2.31 16.85
CA ASP A 160 9.86 -1.73 16.21
C ASP A 160 9.48 -1.03 14.90
N LEU A 161 9.18 0.27 15.00
CA LEU A 161 8.90 1.13 13.84
C LEU A 161 10.14 1.45 13.01
N GLU A 162 11.35 1.39 13.58
CA GLU A 162 12.60 1.69 12.86
C GLU A 162 12.92 0.61 11.81
N GLN A 163 12.50 -0.63 12.08
CA GLN A 163 12.60 -1.76 11.15
C GLN A 163 11.38 -1.90 10.22
N ALA A 164 10.39 -1.01 10.34
CA ALA A 164 9.23 -1.05 9.46
C ALA A 164 9.67 -0.77 8.00
N THR A 165 9.17 -1.61 7.08
CA THR A 165 9.44 -1.48 5.64
C THR A 165 8.13 -1.29 4.90
N LEU A 166 8.18 -0.67 3.71
CA LEU A 166 7.01 -0.50 2.84
C LEU A 166 6.63 -1.79 2.08
N THR A 167 7.02 -2.95 2.62
CA THR A 167 6.79 -4.26 1.99
C THR A 167 5.33 -4.64 2.01
N VAL A 168 4.80 -4.98 0.83
CA VAL A 168 3.42 -5.46 0.65
C VAL A 168 3.36 -6.67 -0.27
N THR A 169 2.26 -7.39 -0.20
CA THR A 169 1.88 -8.46 -1.12
C THR A 169 0.66 -8.02 -1.90
N ILE A 170 0.74 -8.04 -3.23
CA ILE A 170 -0.34 -7.62 -4.12
C ILE A 170 -0.93 -8.83 -4.84
N ASN A 171 -2.25 -8.87 -4.89
CA ASN A 171 -2.98 -9.76 -5.77
C ASN A 171 -2.96 -9.19 -7.20
N PRO A 172 -2.24 -9.81 -8.15
CA PRO A 172 -2.15 -9.29 -9.52
C PRO A 172 -3.53 -9.20 -10.21
N GLN A 173 -4.49 -10.04 -9.83
CA GLN A 173 -5.84 -10.02 -10.41
C GLN A 173 -6.59 -8.74 -10.06
N SER A 174 -6.31 -8.13 -8.89
CA SER A 174 -6.89 -6.83 -8.52
C SER A 174 -6.31 -5.70 -9.38
N LEU A 175 -5.04 -5.82 -9.82
CA LEU A 175 -4.43 -4.84 -10.73
C LEU A 175 -4.96 -4.94 -12.16
N ASP A 176 -5.49 -6.09 -12.58
CA ASP A 176 -6.05 -6.27 -13.92
C ASP A 176 -7.48 -5.73 -14.04
N ARG A 177 -8.16 -5.50 -12.91
CA ARG A 177 -9.55 -5.04 -12.86
C ARG A 177 -9.71 -3.59 -13.28
N LYS A 178 -10.46 -3.35 -14.36
CA LYS A 178 -10.70 -2.02 -14.92
C LYS A 178 -11.74 -1.20 -14.16
N ASP A 179 -12.62 -1.88 -13.43
CA ASP A 179 -13.65 -1.26 -12.59
C ASP A 179 -13.14 -0.82 -11.22
N LEU A 180 -11.92 -1.23 -10.85
CA LEU A 180 -11.25 -0.76 -9.65
C LEU A 180 -10.40 0.46 -10.01
N GLY A 181 -10.62 1.61 -9.38
CA GLY A 181 -9.83 2.82 -9.62
C GLY A 181 -8.47 2.79 -8.91
N ASP A 182 -7.51 3.55 -9.42
CA ASP A 182 -6.17 3.61 -8.80
C ASP A 182 -6.21 4.25 -7.41
N VAL A 183 -7.08 5.24 -7.17
CA VAL A 183 -7.31 5.82 -5.84
C VAL A 183 -7.80 4.76 -4.84
N THR A 184 -8.64 3.83 -5.28
CA THR A 184 -9.08 2.71 -4.44
C THR A 184 -7.93 1.78 -4.10
N LEU A 185 -7.08 1.45 -5.08
CA LEU A 185 -5.87 0.66 -4.86
C LEU A 185 -4.88 1.36 -3.93
N THR A 186 -4.78 2.69 -4.01
CA THR A 186 -3.97 3.52 -3.10
C THR A 186 -4.51 3.43 -1.67
N GLY A 187 -5.83 3.48 -1.47
CA GLY A 187 -6.41 3.24 -0.15
C GLY A 187 -6.10 1.84 0.39
N SER A 188 -6.16 0.80 -0.45
CA SER A 188 -5.75 -0.56 -0.07
C SER A 188 -4.27 -0.65 0.29
N LEU A 189 -3.41 0.11 -0.40
CA LEU A 189 -1.99 0.18 -0.10
C LEU A 189 -1.75 0.82 1.27
N PHE A 190 -2.41 1.95 1.56
CA PHE A 190 -2.33 2.58 2.88
C PHE A 190 -2.80 1.63 3.97
N HIS A 191 -3.96 0.97 3.79
CA HIS A 191 -4.44 -0.02 4.75
C HIS A 191 -3.39 -1.09 5.07
N ALA A 192 -2.73 -1.64 4.04
CA ALA A 192 -1.66 -2.61 4.21
C ALA A 192 -0.43 -2.00 4.94
N TRP A 193 -0.01 -0.78 4.62
CA TRP A 193 1.05 -0.10 5.37
C TRP A 193 0.64 0.18 6.81
N LEU A 194 -0.64 0.43 7.10
CA LEU A 194 -1.12 0.64 8.46
C LEU A 194 -1.03 -0.63 9.31
N HIS A 195 -1.33 -1.81 8.74
CA HIS A 195 -0.98 -3.09 9.37
C HIS A 195 0.52 -3.15 9.69
N ARG A 196 1.35 -2.73 8.75
CA ARG A 196 2.81 -2.81 8.85
C ARG A 196 3.41 -1.87 9.89
N ILE A 197 2.75 -0.76 10.21
CA ILE A 197 3.20 0.18 11.26
C ILE A 197 2.48 -0.02 12.59
N GLY A 198 1.79 -1.16 12.75
CA GLY A 198 1.25 -1.58 14.04
C GLY A 198 -0.19 -1.18 14.32
N TYR A 199 -0.92 -0.59 13.36
CA TYR A 199 -2.37 -0.44 13.53
C TYR A 199 -3.08 -1.78 13.33
N ARG A 200 -4.19 -1.95 14.05
CA ARG A 200 -4.99 -3.20 14.03
C ARG A 200 -6.47 -2.91 13.96
N HIS A 201 -7.22 -3.82 13.36
CA HIS A 201 -8.65 -3.96 13.54
C HIS A 201 -9.02 -5.45 13.63
N PRO A 202 -10.13 -5.81 14.31
CA PRO A 202 -10.61 -7.17 14.32
C PRO A 202 -11.03 -7.64 12.93
N ALA A 203 -10.89 -8.94 12.67
CA ALA A 203 -11.44 -9.54 11.46
C ALA A 203 -12.95 -9.26 11.37
N SER A 204 -13.43 -8.88 10.18
CA SER A 204 -14.84 -8.55 9.94
C SER A 204 -15.38 -7.30 10.64
N LYS A 205 -14.54 -6.52 11.35
CA LYS A 205 -14.91 -5.21 11.93
C LYS A 205 -14.10 -4.12 11.26
N TYR A 206 -14.72 -3.46 10.29
CA TYR A 206 -14.04 -2.52 9.43
C TYR A 206 -14.45 -1.07 9.68
N THR A 207 -15.69 -0.79 10.05
CA THR A 207 -16.15 0.59 10.28
C THR A 207 -15.62 1.15 11.59
N SER A 208 -15.24 2.43 11.59
CA SER A 208 -14.77 3.21 12.74
C SER A 208 -13.44 2.79 13.37
N TYR A 209 -12.72 1.81 12.83
CA TYR A 209 -11.33 1.57 13.21
C TYR A 209 -10.41 2.49 12.42
N PHE A 210 -9.44 3.11 13.09
CA PHE A 210 -8.58 4.15 12.51
C PHE A 210 -8.02 3.76 11.14
N MET A 211 -7.32 2.64 11.06
CA MET A 211 -6.63 2.27 9.83
C MET A 211 -7.57 1.98 8.66
N VAL A 212 -8.80 1.56 8.96
CA VAL A 212 -9.79 1.34 7.93
C VAL A 212 -10.37 2.67 7.49
N GLU A 213 -10.78 3.54 8.41
CA GLU A 213 -11.33 4.85 8.05
C GLU A 213 -10.30 5.74 7.33
N ALA A 214 -9.02 5.66 7.70
CA ALA A 214 -7.93 6.30 6.96
C ALA A 214 -7.83 5.80 5.52
N ALA A 215 -7.81 4.49 5.33
CA ALA A 215 -7.80 3.89 3.99
C ALA A 215 -9.06 4.26 3.19
N LEU A 216 -10.25 4.16 3.80
CA LEU A 216 -11.52 4.48 3.17
C LEU A 216 -11.63 5.97 2.80
N SER A 217 -11.08 6.87 3.62
CA SER A 217 -10.96 8.29 3.30
C SER A 217 -10.15 8.48 2.02
N ILE A 218 -8.98 7.84 1.91
CA ILE A 218 -8.15 7.86 0.70
C ILE A 218 -8.91 7.30 -0.50
N MET A 219 -9.64 6.19 -0.35
CA MET A 219 -10.46 5.62 -1.44
C MET A 219 -11.56 6.56 -1.95
N ARG A 220 -11.98 7.52 -1.12
CA ARG A 220 -12.92 8.60 -1.47
C ARG A 220 -12.22 9.91 -1.87
N ALA A 221 -10.91 9.90 -2.08
CA ALA A 221 -10.10 11.09 -2.29
C ALA A 221 -10.33 12.15 -1.20
N THR A 222 -10.39 11.71 0.06
CA THR A 222 -10.65 12.50 1.28
C THR A 222 -12.03 13.15 1.39
N ALA A 223 -12.95 12.83 0.46
CA ALA A 223 -14.33 13.30 0.54
C ALA A 223 -15.12 12.62 1.69
N ASP A 224 -16.10 13.35 2.19
CA ASP A 224 -17.06 12.85 3.19
C ASP A 224 -17.88 11.67 2.66
N LYS A 225 -18.38 10.85 3.58
CA LYS A 225 -19.26 9.74 3.23
C LYS A 225 -20.53 10.28 2.61
N THR A 226 -20.84 9.87 1.38
CA THR A 226 -22.10 10.21 0.72
C THR A 226 -23.25 9.41 1.34
N SER A 227 -24.34 10.09 1.68
CA SER A 227 -25.54 9.44 2.20
C SER A 227 -26.01 8.31 1.27
N GLY A 228 -26.39 7.16 1.84
CA GLY A 228 -26.83 5.97 1.11
C GLY A 228 -25.71 5.12 0.49
N THR A 229 -24.46 5.62 0.43
CA THR A 229 -23.32 4.82 -0.05
C THR A 229 -22.77 3.95 1.08
N LYS A 230 -22.76 2.63 0.88
CA LYS A 230 -22.28 1.67 1.89
C LYS A 230 -20.76 1.55 1.87
N ASP A 231 -20.12 1.57 3.04
CA ASP A 231 -18.68 1.33 3.19
C ASP A 231 -18.25 -0.04 2.64
N SER A 232 -19.17 -1.02 2.59
CA SER A 232 -18.90 -2.35 2.01
C SER A 232 -18.49 -2.31 0.53
N LEU A 233 -18.81 -1.23 -0.19
CA LEU A 233 -18.34 -1.01 -1.56
C LEU A 233 -16.82 -0.86 -1.63
N PHE A 234 -16.19 -0.38 -0.56
CA PHE A 234 -14.76 -0.15 -0.47
C PHE A 234 -14.05 -1.22 0.35
N ILE A 235 -14.64 -1.64 1.48
CA ILE A 235 -14.07 -2.63 2.41
C ILE A 235 -13.69 -3.94 1.70
N LYS A 236 -14.44 -4.37 0.67
CA LYS A 236 -14.13 -5.58 -0.12
C LYS A 236 -12.77 -5.52 -0.84
N TYR A 237 -12.13 -4.36 -0.91
CA TYR A 237 -10.82 -4.15 -1.50
C TYR A 237 -9.69 -4.04 -0.48
N LEU A 238 -9.96 -4.27 0.80
CA LEU A 238 -8.93 -4.40 1.84
C LEU A 238 -8.37 -5.84 1.85
N ASP A 239 -7.80 -6.30 2.96
CA ASP A 239 -7.02 -7.54 3.08
C ASP A 239 -7.76 -8.79 3.63
#